data_AF-A0A6I1JAA8-F1
#
_entry.id   AF-A0A6I1JAA8-F1
#
_cell.length_a   1.000
_cell.length_b   1.000
_cell.length_c   1.000
_cell.angle_alpha   90.00
_cell.angle_beta   90.00
_cell.angle_gamma   90.00
#
_symmetry.space_group_name_H-M   'P 1'
#
loop_
_entity.id
_entity.type
_entity.pdbx_description
1 polymer ?
#
loop_
_entity_poly.entity_id
_entity_poly.type
_entity_poly.pdbx_seq_one_letter_code
_entity_poly.pdbx_strand_id
1 'polypeptide(L)'
;MPACIHCGQDSQYLTYDAWGLCHQCSPDHAPVIAQAVGGIAGGAEARSKARRSSAQLELLRDSIDHCRVLQRYPGLRLEGVDPARLMADLEKVRTETVEQAIRGEWFDARERARDSAGTSGIMEAYGEAVERLQDLLDLLDDTGLIDKAVVVLRAERDGLVFESIYRKGQLAEQMGKPRKAREHYIEAVFWLRKDGTPDTYQTDKIELAEKQIERLGGRSTG
;
A
#
# COMPACT_ATOMS: atom_id res chain seq x y z
N MET A 1 -15.12 -49.84 -3.84
CA MET A 1 -15.94 -49.36 -2.70
C MET A 1 -15.64 -47.88 -2.49
N PRO A 2 -16.61 -47.05 -2.10
CA PRO A 2 -16.30 -45.67 -1.75
C PRO A 2 -15.34 -45.65 -0.55
N ALA A 3 -14.22 -44.95 -0.68
CA ALA A 3 -13.25 -44.73 0.39
C ALA A 3 -13.29 -43.27 0.82
N CYS A 4 -13.16 -43.02 2.12
CA CYS A 4 -13.06 -41.66 2.64
C CYS A 4 -11.73 -41.02 2.20
N ILE A 5 -11.79 -39.83 1.60
CA ILE A 5 -10.61 -39.11 1.11
C ILE A 5 -9.63 -38.74 2.24
N HIS A 6 -10.12 -38.57 3.48
CA HIS A 6 -9.31 -38.12 4.61
C HIS A 6 -8.70 -39.27 5.42
N CYS A 7 -9.47 -40.31 5.77
CA CYS A 7 -8.97 -41.44 6.56
C CYS A 7 -8.68 -42.72 5.77
N GLY A 8 -8.99 -42.74 4.46
CA GLY A 8 -8.75 -43.90 3.60
C GLY A 8 -9.66 -45.11 3.86
N GLN A 9 -10.52 -45.07 4.89
CA GLN A 9 -11.41 -46.20 5.20
C GLN A 9 -12.43 -46.42 4.09
N ASP A 10 -12.58 -47.67 3.68
CA ASP A 10 -13.56 -48.14 2.73
C ASP A 10 -14.71 -48.87 3.44
N SER A 11 -15.94 -48.52 3.08
CA SER A 11 -17.12 -49.22 3.60
C SER A 11 -18.28 -49.06 2.64
N GLN A 12 -19.06 -50.13 2.47
CA GLN A 12 -20.32 -50.06 1.72
C GLN A 12 -21.39 -49.18 2.40
N TYR A 13 -21.21 -48.87 3.70
CA TYR A 13 -22.12 -48.04 4.50
C TYR A 13 -21.53 -46.66 4.84
N LEU A 14 -20.51 -46.22 4.11
CA LEU A 14 -19.87 -44.94 4.38
C LEU A 14 -20.84 -43.79 4.06
N THR A 15 -21.30 -43.09 5.10
CA THR A 15 -22.11 -41.87 4.99
C THR A 15 -21.26 -40.63 5.21
N TYR A 16 -21.65 -39.54 4.55
CA TYR A 16 -20.98 -38.24 4.65
C TYR A 16 -21.90 -37.21 5.27
N ASP A 17 -21.35 -36.30 6.05
CA ASP A 17 -22.06 -35.14 6.59
C ASP A 17 -22.25 -34.03 5.54
N ALA A 18 -22.80 -32.89 5.97
CA ALA A 18 -23.02 -31.72 5.10
C ALA A 18 -21.72 -31.16 4.49
N TRP A 19 -20.58 -31.37 5.14
CA TRP A 19 -19.27 -30.92 4.65
C TRP A 19 -18.60 -31.92 3.72
N GLY A 20 -19.14 -33.14 3.60
CA GLY A 20 -18.53 -34.23 2.84
C GLY A 20 -17.53 -35.07 3.66
N LEU A 21 -17.59 -35.01 4.99
CA LEU A 21 -16.73 -35.79 5.89
C LEU A 21 -17.42 -37.07 6.33
N CYS A 22 -16.67 -38.17 6.48
CA CYS A 22 -17.23 -39.39 7.05
C CYS A 22 -17.44 -39.25 8.57
N HIS A 23 -18.28 -40.10 9.17
CA HIS A 23 -18.58 -40.07 10.61
C HIS A 23 -17.36 -40.13 11.54
N GLN A 24 -16.25 -40.75 11.10
CA GLN A 24 -15.00 -40.81 11.89
C GLN A 24 -14.16 -39.53 11.77
N CYS A 25 -14.14 -38.92 10.59
CA CYS A 25 -13.37 -37.71 10.31
C CYS A 25 -14.07 -36.43 10.79
N SER A 26 -15.41 -36.46 10.85
CA SER A 26 -16.22 -35.29 11.19
C SER A 26 -15.87 -34.67 12.55
N PRO A 27 -15.71 -35.42 13.66
CA PRO A 27 -15.37 -34.84 14.96
C PRO A 27 -14.08 -33.99 14.98
N ASP A 28 -13.08 -34.40 14.21
CA ASP A 28 -11.76 -33.74 14.20
C ASP A 28 -11.70 -32.55 13.23
N HIS A 29 -12.48 -32.60 12.14
CA HIS A 29 -12.35 -31.64 11.05
C HIS A 29 -13.53 -30.67 10.93
N ALA A 30 -14.75 -31.11 11.23
CA ALA A 30 -15.95 -30.28 11.07
C ALA A 30 -15.90 -28.98 11.90
N PRO A 31 -15.40 -28.96 13.16
CA PRO A 31 -15.25 -27.71 13.91
C PRO A 31 -14.32 -26.71 13.23
N VAL A 32 -13.21 -27.17 12.66
CA VAL A 32 -12.22 -26.33 11.97
C VAL A 32 -12.81 -25.76 10.68
N ILE A 33 -13.53 -26.59 9.91
CA ILE A 33 -14.20 -26.16 8.68
C ILE A 33 -15.30 -25.15 8.99
N ALA A 34 -16.14 -25.43 10.00
CA ALA A 34 -17.21 -24.52 10.42
C ALA A 34 -16.66 -23.18 10.90
N GLN A 35 -15.55 -23.19 11.65
CA GLN A 35 -14.87 -21.96 12.06
C GLN A 35 -14.36 -21.17 10.86
N ALA A 36 -13.72 -21.82 9.88
CA ALA A 36 -13.21 -21.15 8.69
C ALA A 36 -14.34 -20.56 7.83
N VAL A 37 -15.41 -21.31 7.59
CA VAL A 37 -16.59 -20.82 6.87
C VAL A 37 -17.24 -19.64 7.61
N GLY A 38 -17.40 -19.77 8.93
CA GLY A 38 -17.94 -18.70 9.78
C GLY A 38 -17.06 -17.44 9.77
N GLY A 39 -15.74 -17.60 9.81
CA GLY A 39 -14.79 -16.49 9.73
C GLY A 39 -14.83 -15.75 8.40
N ILE A 40 -14.96 -16.47 7.28
CA ILE A 40 -15.14 -15.87 5.95
C ILE A 40 -16.45 -15.08 5.88
N ALA A 41 -17.56 -15.67 6.32
CA ALA A 41 -18.87 -15.03 6.28
C ALA A 41 -18.94 -13.80 7.20
N GLY A 42 -18.48 -13.93 8.44
CA GLY A 42 -18.41 -12.82 9.40
C GLY A 42 -17.45 -11.73 8.93
N GLY A 43 -16.31 -12.09 8.36
CA GLY A 43 -15.36 -11.16 7.75
C GLY A 43 -15.98 -10.38 6.59
N ALA A 44 -16.77 -11.03 5.73
CA ALA A 44 -17.47 -10.35 4.64
C ALA A 44 -18.48 -9.31 5.15
N GLU A 45 -19.26 -9.65 6.18
CA GLU A 45 -20.19 -8.70 6.80
C GLU A 45 -19.45 -7.52 7.44
N ALA A 46 -18.39 -7.80 8.20
CA ALA A 46 -17.59 -6.77 8.86
C ALA A 46 -16.91 -5.83 7.86
N ARG A 47 -16.36 -6.35 6.75
CA ARG A 47 -15.75 -5.54 5.69
C ARG A 47 -16.72 -4.54 5.10
N SER A 48 -17.98 -4.93 4.88
CA SER A 48 -19.00 -4.03 4.33
C SER A 48 -19.26 -2.79 5.19
N LYS A 49 -18.96 -2.87 6.50
CA LYS A 49 -19.16 -1.80 7.49
C LYS A 49 -17.87 -1.04 7.81
N ALA A 50 -16.71 -1.59 7.46
CA ALA A 50 -15.41 -1.01 7.78
C ALA A 50 -15.14 0.23 6.90
N ARG A 51 -14.84 1.37 7.54
CA ARG A 51 -14.52 2.63 6.86
C ARG A 51 -13.03 2.83 6.61
N ARG A 52 -12.17 2.19 7.42
CA ARG A 52 -10.71 2.36 7.37
C ARG A 52 -10.11 1.25 6.52
N SER A 53 -9.19 1.61 5.61
CA SER A 53 -8.52 0.64 4.73
C SER A 53 -7.73 -0.40 5.51
N SER A 54 -7.05 -0.02 6.61
CA SER A 54 -6.33 -0.98 7.47
C SER A 54 -7.26 -2.08 8.02
N ALA A 55 -8.41 -1.70 8.57
CA ALA A 55 -9.41 -2.64 9.06
C ALA A 55 -9.98 -3.53 7.93
N GLN A 56 -10.17 -2.98 6.73
CA GLN A 56 -10.58 -3.78 5.57
C GLN A 56 -9.51 -4.81 5.19
N LEU A 57 -8.23 -4.41 5.17
CA LEU A 57 -7.10 -5.27 4.83
C LEU A 57 -6.88 -6.38 5.87
N GLU A 58 -7.00 -6.09 7.18
CA GLU A 58 -6.98 -7.10 8.24
C GLU A 58 -8.05 -8.18 8.02
N LEU A 59 -9.30 -7.76 7.77
CA LEU A 59 -10.40 -8.68 7.54
C LEU A 59 -10.25 -9.48 6.23
N LEU A 60 -9.58 -8.91 5.22
CA LEU A 60 -9.24 -9.63 3.98
C LEU A 60 -8.16 -10.67 4.23
N ARG A 61 -7.10 -10.33 4.96
CA ARG A 61 -6.02 -11.26 5.35
C ARG A 61 -6.59 -12.45 6.12
N ASP A 62 -7.40 -12.19 7.14
CA ASP A 62 -8.00 -13.23 7.97
C ASP A 62 -8.93 -14.14 7.14
N SER A 63 -9.70 -13.56 6.20
CA SER A 63 -10.55 -14.35 5.29
C SER A 63 -9.74 -15.21 4.32
N ILE A 64 -8.62 -14.69 3.81
CA ILE A 64 -7.69 -15.45 2.96
C ILE A 64 -7.08 -16.61 3.74
N ASP A 65 -6.70 -16.40 5.00
CA ASP A 65 -6.19 -17.46 5.87
C ASP A 65 -7.23 -18.55 6.13
N HIS A 66 -8.49 -18.19 6.32
CA HIS A 66 -9.58 -19.17 6.38
C HIS A 66 -9.77 -19.93 5.05
N CYS A 67 -9.65 -19.28 3.89
CA CYS A 67 -9.65 -19.97 2.59
C CYS A 67 -8.48 -20.96 2.48
N ARG A 68 -7.28 -20.59 2.92
CA ARG A 68 -6.09 -21.48 2.96
C ARG A 68 -6.31 -22.69 3.86
N VAL A 69 -7.03 -22.54 4.98
CA VAL A 69 -7.44 -23.66 5.84
C VAL A 69 -8.38 -24.60 5.08
N LEU A 70 -9.40 -24.07 4.39
CA LEU A 70 -10.36 -24.88 3.64
C LEU A 70 -9.70 -25.63 2.46
N GLN A 71 -8.71 -25.04 1.80
CA GLN A 71 -7.97 -25.70 0.71
C GLN A 71 -7.24 -26.98 1.14
N ARG A 72 -6.97 -27.17 2.43
CA ARG A 72 -6.33 -28.41 2.96
C ARG A 72 -7.28 -29.61 2.93
N TYR A 73 -8.58 -29.39 2.69
CA TYR A 73 -9.60 -30.41 2.72
C TYR A 73 -10.15 -30.67 1.30
N PRO A 74 -9.56 -31.62 0.55
CA PRO A 74 -10.05 -31.99 -0.76
C PRO A 74 -11.43 -32.65 -0.67
N GLY A 75 -12.32 -32.33 -1.62
CA GLY A 75 -13.65 -32.95 -1.70
C GLY A 75 -14.70 -32.37 -0.75
N LEU A 76 -14.41 -31.24 -0.09
CA LEU A 76 -15.41 -30.51 0.68
C LEU A 76 -16.63 -30.16 -0.18
N ARG A 77 -17.81 -30.34 0.41
CA ARG A 77 -19.08 -29.90 -0.17
C ARG A 77 -19.45 -28.56 0.43
N LEU A 78 -18.85 -27.50 -0.10
CA LEU A 78 -19.27 -26.13 0.18
C LEU A 78 -20.28 -25.73 -0.90
N GLU A 79 -21.50 -25.35 -0.51
CA GLU A 79 -22.54 -24.96 -1.46
C GLU A 79 -22.07 -23.77 -2.32
N GLY A 80 -21.75 -24.03 -3.58
CA GLY A 80 -21.42 -22.99 -4.57
C GLY A 80 -20.11 -22.23 -4.35
N VAL A 81 -19.27 -22.64 -3.40
CA VAL A 81 -18.03 -21.91 -3.05
C VAL A 81 -16.80 -22.80 -3.26
N ASP A 82 -15.98 -22.44 -4.23
CA ASP A 82 -14.63 -22.97 -4.38
C ASP A 82 -13.65 -22.08 -3.58
N PRO A 83 -12.98 -22.60 -2.53
CA PRO A 83 -12.03 -21.83 -1.73
C PRO A 83 -10.89 -21.21 -2.54
N ALA A 84 -10.43 -21.87 -3.62
CA ALA A 84 -9.36 -21.34 -4.46
C ALA A 84 -9.84 -20.13 -5.26
N ARG A 85 -11.03 -20.22 -5.86
CA ARG A 85 -11.66 -19.10 -6.55
C ARG A 85 -11.96 -17.95 -5.60
N LEU A 86 -12.55 -18.23 -4.44
CA LEU A 86 -12.86 -17.21 -3.43
C LEU A 86 -11.59 -16.50 -2.94
N MET A 87 -10.50 -17.22 -2.72
CA MET A 87 -9.22 -16.63 -2.34
C MET A 87 -8.70 -15.67 -3.41
N ALA A 88 -8.77 -16.04 -4.69
CA ALA A 88 -8.39 -15.16 -5.80
C ALA A 88 -9.28 -13.90 -5.86
N ASP A 89 -10.58 -14.04 -5.64
CA ASP A 89 -11.50 -12.90 -5.57
C ASP A 89 -11.16 -11.97 -4.38
N LEU A 90 -10.83 -12.52 -3.22
CA LEU A 90 -10.41 -11.75 -2.03
C LEU A 90 -9.06 -11.04 -2.25
N GLU A 91 -8.11 -11.69 -2.91
CA GLU A 91 -6.82 -11.06 -3.26
C GLU A 91 -7.02 -9.89 -4.23
N LYS A 92 -7.95 -10.02 -5.19
CA LYS A 92 -8.30 -8.91 -6.08
C LYS A 92 -8.88 -7.73 -5.30
N VAL A 93 -9.82 -8.00 -4.38
CA VAL A 93 -10.38 -6.95 -3.50
C VAL A 93 -9.29 -6.32 -2.63
N ARG A 94 -8.33 -7.11 -2.13
CA ARG A 94 -7.18 -6.59 -1.37
C ARG A 94 -6.36 -5.60 -2.18
N THR A 95 -6.02 -5.94 -3.42
CA THR A 95 -5.32 -5.02 -4.33
C THR A 95 -6.12 -3.75 -4.58
N GLU A 96 -7.43 -3.86 -4.85
CA GLU A 96 -8.30 -2.69 -5.05
C GLU A 96 -8.36 -1.78 -3.81
N THR A 97 -8.43 -2.35 -2.60
CA THR A 97 -8.40 -1.59 -1.34
C THR A 97 -7.06 -0.85 -1.16
N VAL A 98 -5.94 -1.49 -1.50
CA VAL A 98 -4.61 -0.84 -1.45
C VAL A 98 -4.54 0.32 -2.44
N GLU A 99 -4.99 0.13 -3.68
CA GLU A 99 -5.02 1.22 -4.67
C GLU A 99 -5.89 2.39 -4.23
N GLN A 100 -7.05 2.12 -3.61
CA GLN A 100 -7.92 3.16 -3.08
C GLN A 100 -7.27 3.92 -1.92
N ALA A 101 -6.58 3.22 -1.01
CA ALA A 101 -5.82 3.85 0.07
C ALA A 101 -4.73 4.77 -0.47
N ILE A 102 -3.93 4.29 -1.44
CA ILE A 102 -2.90 5.09 -2.12
C ILE A 102 -3.50 6.35 -2.76
N ARG A 103 -4.61 6.21 -3.49
CA ARG A 103 -5.27 7.37 -4.12
C ARG A 103 -5.76 8.36 -3.07
N GLY A 104 -6.38 7.89 -1.99
CA GLY A 104 -6.86 8.72 -0.90
C GLY A 104 -5.74 9.55 -0.28
N GLU A 105 -4.67 8.89 0.16
CA GLU A 105 -3.52 9.58 0.78
C GLU A 105 -2.82 10.53 -0.19
N TRP A 106 -2.76 10.20 -1.48
CA TRP A 106 -2.20 11.11 -2.49
C TRP A 106 -3.04 12.38 -2.70
N PHE A 107 -4.36 12.26 -2.80
CA PHE A 107 -5.25 13.42 -2.93
C PHE A 107 -5.21 14.29 -1.67
N ASP A 108 -5.30 13.69 -0.49
CA ASP A 108 -5.28 14.38 0.79
C ASP A 108 -3.96 15.14 1.00
N ALA A 109 -2.82 14.50 0.69
CA ALA A 109 -1.50 15.14 0.77
C ALA A 109 -1.40 16.35 -0.16
N ARG A 110 -1.89 16.22 -1.41
CA ARG A 110 -1.89 17.31 -2.39
C ARG A 110 -2.74 18.50 -1.95
N GLU A 111 -3.93 18.23 -1.44
CA GLU A 111 -4.85 19.27 -0.97
C GLU A 111 -4.22 20.04 0.20
N ARG A 112 -3.72 19.32 1.21
CA ARG A 112 -3.05 19.93 2.37
C ARG A 112 -1.78 20.69 1.99
N ALA A 113 -0.98 20.16 1.07
CA ALA A 113 0.22 20.84 0.60
C ALA A 113 -0.10 22.12 -0.18
N ARG A 114 -1.18 22.13 -0.97
CA ARG A 114 -1.67 23.31 -1.70
C ARG A 114 -2.10 24.43 -0.75
N ASP A 115 -2.76 24.08 0.34
CA ASP A 115 -3.21 25.03 1.35
C ASP A 115 -2.08 25.48 2.30
N SER A 116 -0.91 24.84 2.20
CA SER A 116 0.25 25.21 2.99
C SER A 116 0.95 26.46 2.45
N ALA A 117 1.30 27.37 3.36
CA ALA A 117 2.04 28.59 3.04
C ALA A 117 3.56 28.39 2.93
N GLY A 118 4.11 27.20 3.25
CA GLY A 118 5.56 27.02 3.38
C GLY A 118 6.05 25.58 3.26
N THR A 119 7.36 25.44 3.07
CA THR A 119 8.02 24.13 2.87
C THR A 119 7.75 23.15 4.01
N SER A 120 7.68 23.62 5.25
CA SER A 120 7.38 22.77 6.41
C SER A 120 6.02 22.07 6.31
N GLY A 121 4.96 22.77 5.89
CA GLY A 121 3.64 22.14 5.80
C GLY A 121 3.51 21.24 4.56
N ILE A 122 4.27 21.49 3.49
CA ILE A 122 4.41 20.53 2.38
C ILE A 122 5.07 19.24 2.87
N MET A 123 6.17 19.35 3.63
CA MET A 123 6.87 18.20 4.18
C MET A 123 5.99 17.39 5.13
N GLU A 124 5.22 18.07 5.99
CA GLU A 124 4.28 17.44 6.93
C GLU A 124 3.14 16.71 6.20
N ALA A 125 2.48 17.37 5.23
CA ALA A 125 1.37 16.78 4.49
C ALA A 125 1.75 15.48 3.77
N TYR A 126 2.88 15.46 3.06
CA TYR A 126 3.36 14.27 2.39
C TYR A 126 4.00 13.26 3.36
N GLY A 127 4.63 13.74 4.44
CA GLY A 127 5.19 12.88 5.49
C GLY A 127 4.13 12.03 6.16
N GLU A 128 3.00 12.63 6.56
CA GLU A 128 1.87 11.89 7.13
C GLU A 128 1.28 10.86 6.15
N ALA A 129 1.13 11.23 4.88
CA ALA A 129 0.62 10.32 3.85
C ALA A 129 1.55 9.11 3.66
N VAL A 130 2.87 9.35 3.64
CA VAL A 130 3.87 8.26 3.56
C VAL A 130 3.80 7.38 4.80
N GLU A 131 3.73 7.94 6.00
CA GLU A 131 3.63 7.18 7.26
C GLU A 131 2.39 6.29 7.27
N ARG A 132 1.22 6.83 6.92
CA ARG A 132 -0.04 6.07 6.86
C ARG A 132 -0.01 4.94 5.84
N LEU A 133 0.68 5.12 4.71
CA LEU A 133 0.87 4.04 3.74
C LEU A 133 1.84 2.98 4.27
N GLN A 134 2.89 3.39 4.97
CA GLN A 134 3.85 2.47 5.57
C GLN A 134 3.21 1.60 6.68
N ASP A 135 2.25 2.15 7.44
CA ASP A 135 1.48 1.38 8.44
C ASP A 135 0.69 0.21 7.83
N LEU A 136 0.41 0.22 6.52
CA LEU A 136 -0.30 -0.85 5.83
C LEU A 136 0.63 -2.02 5.43
N LEU A 137 1.95 -1.85 5.48
CA LEU A 137 2.92 -2.86 5.01
C LEU A 137 2.80 -4.17 5.78
N ASP A 138 2.55 -4.12 7.09
CA ASP A 138 2.40 -5.30 7.96
C ASP A 138 1.14 -6.14 7.64
N LEU A 139 0.25 -5.62 6.80
CA LEU A 139 -1.00 -6.26 6.39
C LEU A 139 -0.92 -6.90 5.00
N LEU A 140 0.21 -6.74 4.30
CA LEU A 140 0.37 -7.13 2.90
C LEU A 140 1.53 -8.11 2.71
N ASP A 141 1.31 -9.11 1.85
CA ASP A 141 2.38 -10.01 1.42
C ASP A 141 3.25 -9.38 0.31
N ASP A 142 2.64 -8.53 -0.53
CA ASP A 142 3.30 -7.78 -1.60
C ASP A 142 3.23 -6.27 -1.31
N THR A 143 4.38 -5.67 -1.04
CA THR A 143 4.53 -4.25 -0.72
C THR A 143 4.76 -3.37 -1.95
N GLY A 144 4.92 -3.95 -3.14
CA GLY A 144 5.43 -3.26 -4.32
C GLY A 144 4.57 -2.08 -4.79
N LEU A 145 3.26 -2.11 -4.56
CA LEU A 145 2.38 -0.96 -4.85
C LEU A 145 2.60 0.20 -3.88
N ILE A 146 2.76 -0.10 -2.58
CA ILE A 146 3.01 0.89 -1.55
C ILE A 146 4.39 1.52 -1.75
N ASP A 147 5.42 0.70 -1.96
CA ASP A 147 6.79 1.18 -2.14
C ASP A 147 6.89 2.16 -3.33
N LYS A 148 6.25 1.82 -4.46
CA LYS A 148 6.17 2.71 -5.63
C LYS A 148 5.42 4.01 -5.30
N ALA A 149 4.29 3.91 -4.60
CA ALA A 149 3.51 5.09 -4.21
C ALA A 149 4.30 6.03 -3.29
N VAL A 150 5.03 5.47 -2.32
CA VAL A 150 5.90 6.23 -1.39
C VAL A 150 6.99 6.97 -2.16
N VAL A 151 7.64 6.32 -3.14
CA VAL A 151 8.64 7.00 -3.98
C VAL A 151 8.02 8.15 -4.77
N VAL A 152 6.84 7.96 -5.36
CA VAL A 152 6.14 9.01 -6.12
C VAL A 152 5.75 10.18 -5.21
N LEU A 153 5.20 9.91 -4.02
CA LEU A 153 4.84 10.93 -3.03
C LEU A 153 6.07 11.74 -2.59
N ARG A 154 7.20 11.08 -2.32
CA ARG A 154 8.46 11.77 -1.98
C ARG A 154 8.97 12.63 -3.13
N ALA A 155 8.99 12.10 -4.34
CA ALA A 155 9.41 12.86 -5.52
C ALA A 155 8.55 14.11 -5.75
N GLU A 156 7.24 13.99 -5.54
CA GLU A 156 6.33 15.12 -5.66
C GLU A 156 6.54 16.17 -4.56
N ARG A 157 6.62 15.73 -3.29
CA ARG A 157 6.97 16.59 -2.14
C ARG A 157 8.25 17.38 -2.40
N ASP A 158 9.32 16.70 -2.79
CA ASP A 158 10.63 17.30 -3.03
C ASP A 158 10.56 18.30 -4.19
N GLY A 159 9.77 17.98 -5.21
CA GLY A 159 9.48 18.86 -6.31
C GLY A 159 8.82 20.17 -5.90
N LEU A 160 7.82 20.11 -5.02
CA LEU A 160 7.12 21.29 -4.51
C LEU A 160 8.01 22.14 -3.59
N VAL A 161 8.80 21.49 -2.73
CA VAL A 161 9.79 22.17 -1.87
C VAL A 161 10.83 22.89 -2.73
N PHE A 162 11.36 22.21 -3.75
CA PHE A 162 12.28 22.79 -4.73
C PHE A 162 11.68 24.04 -5.37
N GLU A 163 10.45 23.96 -5.91
CA GLU A 163 9.81 25.09 -6.58
C GLU A 163 9.63 26.30 -5.65
N SER A 164 9.27 26.05 -4.39
CA SER A 164 9.15 27.10 -3.37
C SER A 164 10.47 27.83 -3.14
N ILE A 165 11.58 27.09 -2.99
CA ILE A 165 12.90 27.65 -2.72
C ILE A 165 13.48 28.30 -3.99
N TYR A 166 13.33 27.66 -5.15
CA TYR A 166 13.78 28.18 -6.43
C TYR A 166 13.14 29.53 -6.76
N ARG A 167 11.82 29.69 -6.51
CA ARG A 167 11.13 30.99 -6.65
C ARG A 167 11.70 32.07 -5.73
N LYS A 168 12.14 31.74 -4.52
CA LYS A 168 12.85 32.70 -3.63
C LYS A 168 14.18 33.13 -4.24
N GLY A 169 14.89 32.22 -4.91
CA GLY A 169 16.08 32.53 -5.70
C GLY A 169 15.79 33.53 -6.82
N GLN A 170 14.78 33.25 -7.64
CA GLN A 170 14.36 34.14 -8.73
C GLN A 170 13.95 35.53 -8.22
N LEU A 171 13.20 35.61 -7.12
CA LEU A 171 12.82 36.88 -6.53
C LEU A 171 14.04 37.65 -6.02
N ALA A 172 15.01 36.98 -5.40
CA ALA A 172 16.25 37.61 -4.95
C ALA A 172 17.08 38.15 -6.13
N GLU A 173 17.09 37.47 -7.28
CA GLU A 173 17.71 38.00 -8.50
C GLU A 173 17.03 39.26 -9.00
N GLN A 174 15.69 39.26 -9.08
CA GLN A 174 14.90 40.43 -9.50
C GLN A 174 15.15 41.64 -8.59
N MET A 175 15.41 41.39 -7.31
CA MET A 175 15.80 42.42 -6.33
C MET A 175 17.28 42.84 -6.40
N GLY A 176 18.06 42.34 -7.36
CA GLY A 176 19.49 42.64 -7.50
C GLY A 176 20.38 42.05 -6.40
N LYS A 177 19.97 40.94 -5.77
CA LYS A 177 20.70 40.27 -4.68
C LYS A 177 21.30 38.93 -5.14
N PRO A 178 22.35 38.92 -5.99
CA PRO A 178 22.86 37.71 -6.64
C PRO A 178 23.43 36.68 -5.65
N ARG A 179 24.09 37.13 -4.58
CA ARG A 179 24.60 36.23 -3.53
C ARG A 179 23.46 35.47 -2.85
N LYS A 180 22.37 36.16 -2.51
CA LYS A 180 21.20 35.56 -1.86
C LYS A 180 20.44 34.64 -2.81
N ALA A 181 20.32 35.01 -4.08
CA ALA A 181 19.75 34.13 -5.10
C ALA A 181 20.52 32.80 -5.21
N ARG A 182 21.85 32.89 -5.27
CA ARG A 182 22.72 31.70 -5.30
C ARG A 182 22.56 30.82 -4.06
N GLU A 183 22.49 31.41 -2.87
CA GLU A 183 22.24 30.68 -1.62
C GLU A 183 20.93 29.87 -1.69
N HIS A 184 19.85 30.47 -2.22
CA HIS A 184 18.57 29.76 -2.40
C HIS A 184 18.65 28.64 -3.46
N TYR A 185 19.38 28.82 -4.58
CA TYR A 185 19.52 27.74 -5.55
C TYR A 185 20.34 26.56 -5.01
N ILE A 186 21.40 26.84 -4.24
CA ILE A 186 22.17 25.79 -3.55
C ILE A 186 21.26 25.04 -2.55
N GLU A 187 20.45 25.78 -1.79
CA GLU A 187 19.46 25.20 -0.87
C GLU A 187 18.46 24.31 -1.63
N ALA A 188 17.97 24.75 -2.79
CA ALA A 188 17.04 23.96 -3.61
C ALA A 188 17.66 22.64 -4.12
N VAL A 189 18.92 22.66 -4.58
CA VAL A 189 19.65 21.44 -4.98
C VAL A 189 19.88 20.52 -3.79
N PHE A 190 20.26 21.08 -2.63
CA PHE A 190 20.47 20.32 -1.40
C PHE A 190 19.21 19.55 -1.00
N TRP A 191 18.03 20.16 -1.11
CA TRP A 191 16.77 19.49 -0.79
C TRP A 191 16.46 18.30 -1.69
N LEU A 192 16.72 18.42 -3.00
CA LEU A 192 16.53 17.30 -3.94
C LEU A 192 17.45 16.12 -3.57
N ARG A 193 18.74 16.39 -3.33
CA ARG A 193 19.75 15.35 -3.07
C ARG A 193 19.67 14.67 -1.69
N LYS A 194 18.89 15.21 -0.75
CA LYS A 194 18.89 14.74 0.65
C LYS A 194 18.02 13.50 0.90
N ASP A 195 16.93 13.30 0.16
CA ASP A 195 15.78 12.52 0.66
C ASP A 195 15.63 11.10 0.08
N GLY A 196 16.68 10.57 -0.56
CA GLY A 196 16.69 9.19 -1.07
C GLY A 196 15.69 8.93 -2.22
N THR A 197 15.04 9.97 -2.75
CA THR A 197 14.30 9.91 -4.01
C THR A 197 15.29 9.58 -5.14
N PRO A 198 15.02 8.59 -6.00
CA PRO A 198 15.95 8.27 -7.08
C PRO A 198 16.17 9.46 -8.02
N ASP A 199 17.43 9.72 -8.36
CA ASP A 199 17.85 10.88 -9.16
C ASP A 199 17.08 11.01 -10.50
N THR A 200 16.64 9.89 -11.08
CA THR A 200 15.83 9.87 -12.31
C THR A 200 14.56 10.70 -12.22
N TYR A 201 14.03 10.95 -11.02
CA TYR A 201 12.86 11.79 -10.80
C TYR A 201 13.20 13.29 -10.64
N GLN A 202 14.48 13.63 -10.54
CA GLN A 202 14.93 14.95 -10.09
C GLN A 202 16.01 15.60 -10.98
N THR A 203 16.63 14.86 -11.91
CA THR A 203 17.73 15.33 -12.77
C THR A 203 17.46 16.70 -13.41
N ASP A 204 16.32 16.87 -14.08
CA ASP A 204 15.99 18.12 -14.77
C ASP A 204 15.96 19.33 -13.82
N LYS A 205 15.50 19.14 -12.58
CA LYS A 205 15.41 20.20 -11.57
C LYS A 205 16.78 20.52 -10.98
N ILE A 206 17.62 19.50 -10.77
CA ILE A 206 19.00 19.65 -10.32
C ILE A 206 19.78 20.47 -11.37
N GLU A 207 19.75 20.04 -12.64
CA GLU A 207 20.44 20.73 -13.73
C GLU A 207 19.97 22.18 -13.89
N LEU A 208 18.66 22.42 -13.76
CA LEU A 208 18.10 23.75 -13.84
C LEU A 208 18.70 24.68 -12.77
N ALA A 209 18.77 24.24 -11.52
CA ALA A 209 19.32 25.04 -10.42
C ALA A 209 20.84 25.17 -10.51
N GLU A 210 21.56 24.12 -10.91
CA GLU A 210 23.01 24.18 -11.12
C GLU A 210 23.41 25.19 -12.18
N LYS A 211 22.68 25.26 -13.30
CA LYS A 211 22.87 26.29 -14.33
C LYS A 211 22.73 27.71 -13.76
N GLN A 212 21.79 27.92 -12.83
CA GLN A 212 21.65 29.22 -12.17
C GLN A 212 22.78 29.52 -11.20
N ILE A 213 23.25 28.51 -10.45
CA ILE A 213 24.39 28.64 -9.53
C ILE A 213 25.64 29.06 -10.32
N GLU A 214 25.93 28.39 -11.43
CA GLU A 214 27.08 28.69 -12.29
C GLU A 214 26.99 30.09 -12.91
N ARG A 215 25.81 30.47 -13.42
CA ARG A 215 25.56 31.82 -13.98
C ARG A 215 25.83 32.93 -12.95
N LEU A 216 25.54 32.67 -11.68
CA LEU A 216 25.78 33.61 -10.57
C LEU A 216 27.20 33.51 -9.99
N GLY A 217 28.14 32.86 -10.70
CA GLY A 217 29.54 32.72 -10.29
C GLY A 217 29.76 31.76 -9.12
N GLY A 218 28.84 30.83 -8.89
CA GLY A 218 29.04 29.68 -8.01
C GLY A 218 29.76 28.54 -8.71
N ARG A 219 30.34 27.62 -7.92
CA ARG A 219 30.74 26.29 -8.43
C ARG A 219 29.57 25.34 -8.19
N SER A 220 29.23 24.54 -9.21
CA SER A 220 28.30 23.43 -9.06
C SER A 220 28.82 22.49 -7.99
N THR A 221 27.95 22.12 -7.04
CA THR A 221 28.25 21.09 -6.05
C THR A 221 28.07 19.75 -6.75
N GLY A 222 29.10 19.29 -7.46
CA GLY A 222 29.16 17.91 -7.98
C GLY A 222 28.93 16.92 -6.86
#